data_AF-Q09CJ6-F1
#
_entry.id   AF-Q09CJ6-F1
#
_cell.length_a   1.000
_cell.length_b   1.000
_cell.length_c   1.000
_cell.angle_alpha   90.00
_cell.angle_beta   90.00
_cell.angle_gamma   90.00
#
_symmetry.space_group_name_H-M   'P 1'
#
loop_
_entity.id
_entity.type
_entity.pdbx_description
1 polymer ?
#
loop_
_entity_poly.entity_id
_entity_poly.type
_entity_poly.pdbx_seq_one_letter_code
_entity_poly.pdbx_strand_id
1 'polypeptide(L)'
;MTQVSLAVAATCGNGLVEEGELCDSTAAVACPSLSALYTAGQTVCASNCQGYEVARDCTRKTGLVAETVRPGLRDSQRWGGAKCNDGSPFAFKFSPSPTGSKVWIINTQGGGYCDGFTNACADRGPLLTSKGLPADRALSNGSAGSSGILSRDPLENPTFANANQASGHYCSSDLWTGTNPTPQPVDGGLKLYFNGRLNARAMLEILRRDYGLDDRDPAVKVIWTGESAGGQGTQNNADQLARAMPTARAGQRLWIIANAGWMPLNWNNPNYTQGGKGDPDPVVTERLLTLYRAEFSPECRALAQAAGRPASACFAGLPAMAAIHRPLSKGGLGLRLLAATNRRDPVYTSHHGLTNMSAQTNAAMQEWDDLMAREMRDSGVRWLFAPSDDPRVGSNKLHGLYDRWKVPFKSYNPANDVCDDPYTATDYQDMVTRFFEDPAPDTSHLKVCFSGEWLP
;
A
#
# COMPACT_ATOMS: atom_id res chain seq x y z
N MET A 1 -9.99 27.70 -33.28
CA MET A 1 -11.00 27.91 -32.23
C MET A 1 -10.99 26.68 -31.34
N THR A 2 -10.21 26.71 -30.26
CA THR A 2 -10.17 25.65 -29.27
C THR A 2 -11.38 25.85 -28.35
N GLN A 3 -12.38 24.99 -28.46
CA GLN A 3 -13.47 24.96 -27.49
C GLN A 3 -12.86 24.54 -26.14
N VAL A 4 -12.73 25.51 -25.25
CA VAL A 4 -12.60 25.24 -23.82
C VAL A 4 -13.95 24.67 -23.40
N SER A 5 -14.04 23.34 -23.31
CA SER A 5 -15.16 22.69 -22.64
C SER A 5 -15.14 23.19 -21.20
N LEU A 6 -16.06 24.08 -20.85
CA LEU A 6 -16.35 24.42 -19.47
C LEU A 6 -16.79 23.12 -18.79
N ALA A 7 -15.92 22.53 -17.97
CA ALA A 7 -16.30 21.43 -17.10
C ALA A 7 -17.44 21.93 -16.22
N VAL A 8 -18.65 21.39 -16.44
CA VAL A 8 -19.80 21.64 -15.58
C VAL A 8 -19.41 21.14 -14.20
N ALA A 9 -19.53 21.98 -13.17
CA ALA A 9 -19.25 21.57 -11.81
C ALA A 9 -20.22 20.46 -11.41
N ALA A 10 -19.69 19.35 -10.90
CA ALA A 10 -20.49 18.24 -10.39
C ALA A 10 -21.51 18.77 -9.35
N THR A 11 -22.75 18.33 -9.45
CA THR A 11 -23.87 18.81 -8.63
C THR A 11 -24.54 17.63 -7.94
N CYS A 12 -24.05 17.36 -6.73
CA CYS A 12 -24.56 16.25 -5.94
C CYS A 12 -26.08 16.28 -5.71
N GLY A 13 -26.75 15.18 -6.02
CA GLY A 13 -28.18 14.95 -5.85
C GLY A 13 -29.04 15.32 -7.05
N ASN A 14 -28.44 15.53 -8.23
CA ASN A 14 -29.15 15.88 -9.46
C ASN A 14 -29.62 14.66 -10.30
N GLY A 15 -29.32 13.45 -9.84
CA GLY A 15 -29.59 12.17 -10.47
C GLY A 15 -28.51 11.68 -11.45
N LEU A 16 -27.38 12.38 -11.60
CA LEU A 16 -26.30 12.07 -12.55
C LEU A 16 -24.98 11.87 -11.81
N VAL A 17 -24.33 10.73 -11.98
CA VAL A 17 -23.00 10.50 -11.37
C VAL A 17 -21.93 11.19 -12.22
N GLU A 18 -21.37 12.27 -11.70
CA GLU A 18 -20.39 13.11 -12.39
C GLU A 18 -18.95 12.87 -11.91
N GLU A 19 -17.98 13.53 -12.54
CA GLU A 19 -16.59 13.42 -12.11
C GLU A 19 -16.43 13.93 -10.67
N GLY A 20 -15.98 13.05 -9.78
CA GLY A 20 -15.83 13.34 -8.35
C GLY A 20 -16.92 12.75 -7.45
N GLU A 21 -18.04 12.29 -8.02
CA GLU A 21 -19.11 11.63 -7.27
C GLU A 21 -18.97 10.12 -7.35
N LEU A 22 -19.27 9.40 -6.26
CA LEU A 22 -19.31 7.93 -6.23
C LEU A 22 -20.72 7.39 -6.47
N CYS A 23 -21.73 8.15 -6.07
CA CYS A 23 -23.15 7.94 -6.30
C CYS A 23 -23.81 9.31 -6.39
N ASP A 24 -25.03 9.39 -6.93
CA ASP A 24 -25.76 10.66 -7.00
C ASP A 24 -27.28 10.50 -6.78
N SER A 25 -27.78 9.27 -6.86
CA SER A 25 -29.20 8.96 -6.72
C SER A 25 -29.75 9.28 -5.32
N THR A 26 -30.79 10.11 -5.29
CA THR A 26 -31.69 10.28 -4.13
C THR A 26 -32.67 9.11 -3.98
N ALA A 27 -32.87 8.32 -5.04
CA ALA A 27 -33.67 7.11 -4.96
C ALA A 27 -32.93 6.04 -4.13
N ALA A 28 -33.67 5.43 -3.19
CA ALA A 28 -33.13 4.42 -2.31
C ALA A 28 -32.78 3.14 -3.09
N VAL A 29 -31.61 2.58 -2.80
CA VAL A 29 -31.13 1.30 -3.33
C VAL A 29 -31.17 0.23 -2.24
N ALA A 30 -31.48 -1.01 -2.62
CA ALA A 30 -31.49 -2.12 -1.67
C ALA A 30 -30.06 -2.44 -1.22
N CYS A 31 -29.79 -2.50 0.08
CA CYS A 31 -28.44 -2.81 0.58
C CYS A 31 -27.85 -4.11 0.01
N PRO A 32 -28.60 -5.22 -0.15
CA PRO A 32 -28.11 -6.43 -0.81
C PRO A 32 -27.65 -6.23 -2.26
N SER A 33 -28.11 -5.19 -2.96
CA SER A 33 -27.61 -4.87 -4.32
C SER A 33 -26.22 -4.25 -4.28
N LEU A 34 -25.79 -3.65 -3.16
CA LEU A 34 -24.43 -3.11 -3.01
C LEU A 34 -23.41 -4.20 -2.67
N SER A 35 -23.77 -5.14 -1.79
CA SER A 35 -22.87 -6.18 -1.31
C SER A 35 -23.63 -7.39 -0.79
N ALA A 36 -23.04 -8.58 -0.95
CA ALA A 36 -23.56 -9.81 -0.36
C ALA A 36 -23.43 -9.89 1.17
N LEU A 37 -22.71 -8.96 1.80
CA LEU A 37 -22.61 -8.84 3.26
C LEU A 37 -23.88 -8.25 3.89
N TYR A 38 -24.74 -7.58 3.11
CA TYR A 38 -25.99 -7.03 3.61
C TYR A 38 -27.13 -8.02 3.44
N THR A 39 -27.95 -8.19 4.48
CA THR A 39 -29.12 -9.07 4.47
C THR A 39 -30.43 -8.33 4.21
N ALA A 40 -30.49 -7.04 4.59
CA ALA A 40 -31.68 -6.20 4.46
C ALA A 40 -31.30 -4.71 4.52
N GLY A 41 -32.29 -3.86 4.33
CA GLY A 41 -32.17 -2.40 4.37
C GLY A 41 -32.24 -1.75 2.99
N GLN A 42 -32.51 -0.46 2.99
CA GLN A 42 -32.45 0.41 1.81
C GLN A 42 -31.70 1.67 2.18
N THR A 43 -30.76 2.08 1.35
CA THR A 43 -29.89 3.22 1.61
C THR A 43 -29.96 4.22 0.46
N VAL A 44 -29.63 5.48 0.74
CA VAL A 44 -29.56 6.55 -0.25
C VAL A 44 -28.11 7.03 -0.37
N CYS A 45 -27.81 7.69 -1.48
CA CYS A 45 -26.52 8.36 -1.60
C CYS A 45 -26.40 9.46 -0.54
N ALA A 46 -25.23 9.58 0.07
CA ALA A 46 -24.92 10.65 1.02
C ALA A 46 -25.04 12.02 0.35
N SER A 47 -25.32 13.06 1.13
CA SER A 47 -25.48 14.44 0.64
C SER A 47 -24.23 15.07 0.04
N ASN A 48 -23.08 14.39 0.11
CA ASN A 48 -21.82 14.79 -0.52
C ASN A 48 -21.47 13.90 -1.73
N CYS A 49 -22.32 12.94 -2.07
CA CYS A 49 -22.15 12.03 -3.18
C CYS A 49 -20.89 11.15 -3.09
N GLN A 50 -20.31 11.03 -1.90
CA GLN A 50 -19.09 10.28 -1.64
C GLN A 50 -19.35 8.84 -1.13
N GLY A 51 -20.58 8.35 -1.27
CA GLY A 51 -20.95 6.96 -0.95
C GLY A 51 -22.34 6.82 -0.34
N TYR A 52 -22.76 5.58 -0.14
CA TYR A 52 -24.07 5.27 0.45
C TYR A 52 -24.02 5.27 1.99
N GLU A 53 -25.15 5.60 2.63
CA GLU A 53 -25.32 5.67 4.09
C GLU A 53 -25.45 4.28 4.76
N VAL A 54 -24.64 3.32 4.32
CA VAL A 54 -24.79 1.89 4.64
C VAL A 54 -24.62 1.57 6.12
N ALA A 55 -23.89 2.39 6.88
CA ALA A 55 -23.72 2.18 8.31
C ALA A 55 -25.00 2.51 9.10
N ARG A 56 -25.84 3.42 8.58
CA ARG A 56 -27.12 3.81 9.18
C ARG A 56 -28.24 2.88 8.73
N ASP A 57 -28.24 2.51 7.45
CA ASP A 57 -29.43 2.00 6.79
C ASP A 57 -29.42 0.49 6.50
N CYS A 58 -28.24 -0.15 6.52
CA CYS A 58 -28.09 -1.54 6.09
C CYS A 58 -27.84 -2.52 7.23
N THR A 59 -28.57 -3.64 7.21
CA THR A 59 -28.35 -4.76 8.12
C THR A 59 -27.29 -5.70 7.55
N ARG A 60 -26.21 -5.94 8.31
CA ARG A 60 -25.11 -6.83 7.92
C ARG A 60 -25.34 -8.27 8.37
N LYS A 61 -24.76 -9.23 7.65
CA LYS A 61 -24.62 -10.61 8.10
C LYS A 61 -23.83 -10.66 9.41
N THR A 62 -24.23 -11.56 10.30
CA THR A 62 -23.56 -11.80 11.58
C THR A 62 -22.37 -12.74 11.40
N GLY A 63 -21.35 -12.58 12.26
CA GLY A 63 -20.16 -13.42 12.26
C GLY A 63 -19.03 -12.88 11.40
N LEU A 64 -17.89 -13.58 11.42
CA LEU A 64 -16.69 -13.20 10.69
C LEU A 64 -16.78 -13.65 9.23
N VAL A 65 -17.45 -12.83 8.42
CA VAL A 65 -17.67 -13.07 6.99
C VAL A 65 -16.89 -12.04 6.19
N ALA A 66 -16.25 -12.49 5.12
CA ALA A 66 -15.59 -11.64 4.14
C ALA A 66 -16.15 -11.90 2.74
N GLU A 67 -16.13 -10.86 1.91
CA GLU A 67 -16.62 -10.89 0.54
C GLU A 67 -15.46 -10.69 -0.45
N THR A 68 -15.46 -11.47 -1.52
CA THR A 68 -14.63 -11.18 -2.70
C THR A 68 -15.31 -10.13 -3.57
N VAL A 69 -14.60 -9.07 -3.89
CA VAL A 69 -15.11 -7.90 -4.58
C VAL A 69 -14.37 -7.70 -5.89
N ARG A 70 -15.10 -7.57 -7.00
CA ARG A 70 -14.54 -7.29 -8.33
C ARG A 70 -15.15 -6.00 -8.89
N PRO A 71 -14.48 -4.84 -8.71
CA PRO A 71 -15.08 -3.55 -9.06
C PRO A 71 -15.59 -3.45 -10.49
N GLY A 72 -14.79 -3.88 -11.47
CA GLY A 72 -15.16 -3.81 -12.88
C GLY A 72 -16.38 -4.66 -13.28
N LEU A 73 -16.81 -5.61 -12.44
CA LEU A 73 -18.06 -6.36 -12.65
C LEU A 73 -19.28 -5.69 -12.02
N ARG A 74 -19.09 -4.80 -11.05
CA ARG A 74 -20.17 -4.06 -10.39
C ARG A 74 -20.55 -2.79 -11.14
N ASP A 75 -19.56 -2.16 -11.75
CA ASP A 75 -19.72 -0.97 -12.59
C ASP A 75 -18.61 -0.94 -13.63
N SER A 76 -18.92 -1.40 -14.84
CA SER A 76 -17.96 -1.50 -15.93
C SER A 76 -17.64 -0.14 -16.55
N GLN A 77 -18.54 0.83 -16.44
CA GLN A 77 -18.32 2.20 -16.93
C GLN A 77 -17.30 2.91 -16.04
N ARG A 78 -17.42 2.75 -14.72
CA ARG A 78 -16.53 3.40 -13.76
C ARG A 78 -15.22 2.66 -13.53
N TRP A 79 -15.29 1.34 -13.33
CA TRP A 79 -14.14 0.53 -12.91
C TRP A 79 -13.72 -0.53 -13.93
N GLY A 80 -14.18 -0.45 -15.17
CA GLY A 80 -13.74 -1.35 -16.25
C GLY A 80 -12.24 -1.29 -16.55
N GLY A 81 -11.55 -0.25 -16.08
CA GLY A 81 -10.09 -0.10 -16.10
C GLY A 81 -9.34 -0.92 -15.04
N ALA A 82 -10.03 -1.35 -13.97
CA ALA A 82 -9.43 -2.13 -12.89
C ALA A 82 -9.34 -3.62 -13.27
N LYS A 83 -8.18 -4.02 -13.78
CA LYS A 83 -7.93 -5.35 -14.36
C LYS A 83 -6.53 -5.86 -14.05
N CYS A 84 -6.40 -7.18 -14.07
CA CYS A 84 -5.15 -7.91 -13.96
C CYS A 84 -4.38 -7.90 -15.29
N ASN A 85 -3.14 -8.39 -15.26
CA ASN A 85 -2.26 -8.46 -16.43
C ASN A 85 -2.88 -9.23 -17.61
N ASP A 86 -3.63 -10.30 -17.34
CA ASP A 86 -4.32 -11.10 -18.37
C ASP A 86 -5.67 -10.51 -18.83
N GLY A 87 -6.06 -9.34 -18.30
CA GLY A 87 -7.32 -8.68 -18.60
C GLY A 87 -8.52 -9.15 -17.75
N SER A 88 -8.36 -10.15 -16.88
CA SER A 88 -9.41 -10.51 -15.91
C SER A 88 -9.69 -9.34 -14.95
N PRO A 89 -10.93 -9.19 -14.43
CA PRO A 89 -11.25 -8.11 -13.50
C PRO A 89 -10.38 -8.17 -12.24
N PHE A 90 -9.90 -7.01 -11.78
CA PHE A 90 -9.22 -6.92 -10.49
C PHE A 90 -10.14 -7.40 -9.36
N ALA A 91 -9.54 -8.03 -8.35
CA ALA A 91 -10.26 -8.56 -7.21
C ALA A 91 -9.58 -8.13 -5.90
N PHE A 92 -10.39 -7.86 -4.88
CA PHE A 92 -9.91 -7.70 -3.52
C PHE A 92 -10.86 -8.39 -2.54
N LYS A 93 -10.40 -8.66 -1.33
CA LYS A 93 -11.23 -9.21 -0.26
C LYS A 93 -11.56 -8.12 0.75
N PHE A 94 -12.83 -8.00 1.13
CA PHE A 94 -13.29 -7.12 2.19
C PHE A 94 -13.86 -7.92 3.36
N SER A 95 -13.42 -7.62 4.57
CA SER A 95 -13.90 -8.20 5.82
C SER A 95 -14.28 -7.06 6.77
N PRO A 96 -15.58 -6.80 7.01
CA PRO A 96 -16.03 -5.76 7.93
C PRO A 96 -15.54 -6.04 9.36
N SER A 97 -15.51 -4.98 10.17
CA SER A 97 -15.23 -5.12 11.60
C SER A 97 -16.29 -6.02 12.27
N PRO A 98 -15.89 -7.00 13.10
CA PRO A 98 -16.83 -7.78 13.91
C PRO A 98 -17.47 -6.97 15.04
N THR A 99 -16.88 -5.85 15.44
CA THR A 99 -17.32 -5.01 16.56
C THR A 99 -17.84 -3.63 16.13
N GLY A 100 -17.88 -3.34 14.82
CA GLY A 100 -18.26 -2.03 14.31
C GLY A 100 -17.17 -0.95 14.45
N SER A 101 -15.91 -1.35 14.60
CA SER A 101 -14.74 -0.46 14.63
C SER A 101 -14.74 0.54 13.47
N LYS A 102 -14.27 1.76 13.74
CA LYS A 102 -14.08 2.83 12.76
C LYS A 102 -12.66 2.87 12.18
N VAL A 103 -11.82 1.91 12.57
CA VAL A 103 -10.50 1.71 11.99
C VAL A 103 -10.61 0.86 10.73
N TRP A 104 -9.89 1.27 9.68
CA TRP A 104 -9.79 0.57 8.41
C TRP A 104 -8.34 0.24 8.12
N ILE A 105 -8.08 -1.00 7.74
CA ILE A 105 -6.80 -1.44 7.19
C ILE A 105 -7.03 -1.78 5.73
N ILE A 106 -6.37 -1.04 4.84
CA ILE A 106 -6.40 -1.25 3.40
C ILE A 106 -5.02 -1.72 2.98
N ASN A 107 -4.93 -2.99 2.60
CA ASN A 107 -3.68 -3.64 2.25
C ASN A 107 -3.54 -3.80 0.73
N THR A 108 -2.37 -3.44 0.20
CA THR A 108 -1.94 -3.78 -1.16
C THR A 108 -0.93 -4.92 -1.08
N GLN A 109 -1.23 -6.07 -1.69
CA GLN A 109 -0.33 -7.23 -1.68
C GLN A 109 0.97 -6.97 -2.46
N GLY A 110 2.02 -7.72 -2.10
CA GLY A 110 3.30 -7.77 -2.80
C GLY A 110 3.42 -8.94 -3.78
N GLY A 111 4.61 -9.12 -4.36
CA GLY A 111 4.90 -10.23 -5.28
C GLY A 111 5.81 -9.88 -6.47
N GLY A 112 6.86 -9.08 -6.27
CA GLY A 112 7.77 -8.66 -7.33
C GLY A 112 7.11 -7.77 -8.40
N TYR A 113 7.65 -7.75 -9.62
CA TYR A 113 7.10 -6.98 -10.75
C TYR A 113 7.53 -7.60 -12.08
N CYS A 114 7.06 -7.05 -13.19
CA CYS A 114 7.43 -7.47 -14.55
C CYS A 114 8.22 -6.34 -15.24
N ASP A 115 9.51 -6.55 -15.47
CA ASP A 115 10.38 -5.53 -16.07
C ASP A 115 10.21 -5.36 -17.60
N GLY A 116 9.51 -6.31 -18.24
CA GLY A 116 9.20 -6.32 -19.66
C GLY A 116 10.25 -7.01 -20.56
N PHE A 117 11.43 -7.33 -20.03
CA PHE A 117 12.58 -7.79 -20.83
C PHE A 117 13.36 -8.97 -20.19
N THR A 118 12.85 -9.52 -19.09
CA THR A 118 13.26 -10.82 -18.56
C THR A 118 12.08 -11.79 -18.56
N ASN A 119 12.40 -13.09 -18.61
CA ASN A 119 11.42 -14.16 -18.43
C ASN A 119 10.69 -14.08 -17.08
N ALA A 120 11.15 -13.25 -16.13
CA ALA A 120 10.46 -13.01 -14.87
C ALA A 120 9.03 -12.51 -15.04
N CYS A 121 8.67 -11.94 -16.21
CA CYS A 121 7.29 -11.61 -16.57
C CYS A 121 6.43 -12.85 -16.88
N ALA A 122 7.00 -13.84 -17.56
CA ALA A 122 6.30 -15.06 -17.96
C ALA A 122 6.11 -16.04 -16.79
N ASP A 123 7.05 -16.05 -15.84
CA ASP A 123 7.06 -16.97 -14.70
C ASP A 123 6.16 -16.54 -13.53
N ARG A 124 5.37 -15.47 -13.70
CA ARG A 124 4.51 -14.92 -12.63
C ARG A 124 3.25 -15.78 -12.39
N GLY A 125 2.88 -16.63 -13.35
CA GLY A 125 1.82 -17.63 -13.22
C GLY A 125 0.51 -17.08 -12.61
N PRO A 126 0.08 -17.56 -11.42
CA PRO A 126 -1.19 -17.15 -10.81
C PRO A 126 -1.23 -15.66 -10.41
N LEU A 127 -0.09 -14.97 -10.35
CA LEU A 127 -0.03 -13.53 -10.07
C LEU A 127 -0.40 -12.66 -11.28
N LEU A 128 -0.62 -13.23 -12.48
CA LEU A 128 -1.05 -12.45 -13.65
C LEU A 128 -2.57 -12.31 -13.77
N THR A 129 -3.33 -13.05 -12.95
CA THR A 129 -4.76 -13.23 -13.12
C THR A 129 -5.50 -13.29 -11.79
N SER A 130 -6.81 -13.05 -11.84
CA SER A 130 -7.73 -13.29 -10.73
C SER A 130 -8.69 -14.46 -11.00
N LYS A 131 -8.53 -15.19 -12.12
CA LYS A 131 -9.44 -16.29 -12.50
C LYS A 131 -9.49 -17.45 -11.50
N GLY A 132 -8.41 -17.68 -10.76
CA GLY A 132 -8.36 -18.69 -9.69
C GLY A 132 -8.94 -18.23 -8.35
N LEU A 133 -9.34 -16.96 -8.23
CA LEU A 133 -9.98 -16.42 -7.03
C LEU A 133 -11.50 -16.59 -7.10
N PRO A 134 -12.21 -16.60 -5.96
CA PRO A 134 -13.67 -16.67 -5.93
C PRO A 134 -14.34 -15.59 -6.81
N ALA A 135 -15.58 -15.86 -7.24
CA ALA A 135 -16.37 -14.90 -8.00
C ALA A 135 -16.68 -13.62 -7.21
N ASP A 136 -17.10 -12.55 -7.89
CA ASP A 136 -17.64 -11.37 -7.19
C ASP A 136 -18.79 -11.79 -6.28
N ARG A 137 -18.92 -11.14 -5.13
CA ARG A 137 -19.93 -11.42 -4.09
C ARG A 137 -19.80 -12.77 -3.40
N ALA A 138 -18.80 -13.58 -3.74
CA ALA A 138 -18.54 -14.82 -3.03
C ALA A 138 -18.18 -14.53 -1.56
N LEU A 139 -18.88 -15.20 -0.65
CA LEU A 139 -18.64 -15.08 0.79
C LEU A 139 -17.69 -16.17 1.27
N SER A 140 -16.84 -15.83 2.21
CA SER A 140 -15.93 -16.75 2.88
C SER A 140 -15.87 -16.43 4.36
N ASN A 141 -15.62 -17.43 5.20
CA ASN A 141 -15.33 -17.18 6.61
C ASN A 141 -13.90 -16.62 6.75
N GLY A 142 -13.71 -15.66 7.66
CA GLY A 142 -12.39 -15.15 8.02
C GLY A 142 -12.11 -13.69 7.67
N SER A 143 -10.84 -13.31 7.77
CA SER A 143 -10.29 -11.98 7.49
C SER A 143 -9.99 -11.74 6.00
N ALA A 144 -9.61 -10.48 5.69
CA ALA A 144 -9.08 -10.13 4.37
C ALA A 144 -7.67 -10.71 4.10
N GLY A 145 -6.94 -11.11 5.14
CA GLY A 145 -5.65 -11.80 5.08
C GLY A 145 -5.47 -12.76 6.26
N SER A 146 -4.49 -13.65 6.22
CA SER A 146 -4.37 -14.75 7.21
C SER A 146 -3.43 -14.47 8.38
N SER A 147 -2.70 -13.35 8.38
CA SER A 147 -1.64 -13.07 9.36
C SER A 147 -1.38 -11.58 9.56
N GLY A 148 -0.55 -11.25 10.56
CA GLY A 148 -0.08 -9.92 10.88
C GLY A 148 -1.19 -8.90 11.09
N ILE A 149 -1.05 -7.70 10.55
CA ILE A 149 -2.03 -6.61 10.69
C ILE A 149 -3.42 -6.97 10.14
N LEU A 150 -3.53 -8.00 9.29
CA LEU A 150 -4.81 -8.52 8.79
C LEU A 150 -5.33 -9.73 9.59
N SER A 151 -4.56 -10.26 10.53
CA SER A 151 -5.01 -11.34 11.41
C SER A 151 -6.18 -10.88 12.29
N ARG A 152 -7.12 -11.79 12.55
CA ARG A 152 -8.19 -11.60 13.54
C ARG A 152 -7.83 -12.16 14.91
N ASP A 153 -6.70 -12.86 15.01
CA ASP A 153 -6.21 -13.35 16.29
C ASP A 153 -5.66 -12.17 17.10
N PRO A 154 -6.27 -11.81 18.24
CA PRO A 154 -5.76 -10.72 19.07
C PRO A 154 -4.39 -11.04 19.71
N LEU A 155 -3.94 -12.30 19.72
CA LEU A 155 -2.57 -12.63 20.14
C LEU A 155 -1.53 -12.28 19.07
N GLU A 156 -1.92 -12.26 17.79
CA GLU A 156 -1.06 -11.88 16.68
C GLU A 156 -1.23 -10.40 16.30
N ASN A 157 -2.47 -9.91 16.31
CA ASN A 157 -2.85 -8.55 15.94
C ASN A 157 -3.58 -7.86 17.09
N PRO A 158 -2.87 -7.54 18.17
CA PRO A 158 -3.50 -7.11 19.41
C PRO A 158 -4.13 -5.72 19.28
N THR A 159 -3.68 -4.89 18.33
CA THR A 159 -4.21 -3.52 18.12
C THR A 159 -5.36 -3.47 17.12
N PHE A 160 -5.27 -4.22 16.02
CA PHE A 160 -6.14 -4.02 14.87
C PHE A 160 -6.98 -5.24 14.47
N ALA A 161 -7.01 -6.30 15.27
CA ALA A 161 -7.82 -7.51 14.99
C ALA A 161 -9.30 -7.19 14.71
N ASN A 162 -9.82 -6.12 15.30
CA ASN A 162 -11.21 -5.70 15.16
C ASN A 162 -11.44 -4.65 14.05
N ALA A 163 -10.44 -4.22 13.29
CA ALA A 163 -10.62 -3.23 12.22
C ALA A 163 -11.50 -3.76 11.07
N ASN A 164 -12.03 -2.86 10.24
CA ASN A 164 -12.42 -3.23 8.88
C ASN A 164 -11.15 -3.53 8.08
N GLN A 165 -11.17 -4.58 7.26
CA GLN A 165 -9.98 -5.03 6.55
C GLN A 165 -10.29 -5.18 5.06
N ALA A 166 -9.45 -4.62 4.21
CA ALA A 166 -9.46 -4.85 2.78
C ALA A 166 -8.07 -5.30 2.32
N SER A 167 -7.98 -6.26 1.41
CA SER A 167 -6.70 -6.68 0.81
C SER A 167 -6.85 -6.87 -0.69
N GLY A 168 -6.15 -6.03 -1.46
CA GLY A 168 -6.11 -6.07 -2.92
C GLY A 168 -5.20 -7.18 -3.44
N HIS A 169 -5.71 -8.01 -4.36
CA HIS A 169 -4.91 -9.02 -5.05
C HIS A 169 -3.93 -8.35 -6.00
N TYR A 170 -2.64 -8.52 -5.77
CA TYR A 170 -1.64 -7.93 -6.66
C TYR A 170 -1.51 -8.74 -7.94
N CYS A 171 -2.24 -8.29 -8.97
CA CYS A 171 -2.28 -8.94 -10.28
C CYS A 171 -1.88 -8.05 -11.45
N SER A 172 -1.25 -6.91 -11.17
CA SER A 172 -0.87 -5.92 -12.17
C SER A 172 0.63 -5.86 -12.45
N SER A 173 1.47 -6.45 -11.60
CA SER A 173 2.92 -6.61 -11.84
C SER A 173 3.69 -5.30 -12.10
N ASP A 174 3.13 -4.16 -11.70
CA ASP A 174 3.58 -2.79 -11.99
C ASP A 174 3.74 -1.94 -10.73
N LEU A 175 3.95 -2.59 -9.57
CA LEU A 175 4.18 -1.90 -8.29
C LEU A 175 2.99 -0.99 -7.91
N TRP A 176 1.79 -1.31 -8.40
CA TRP A 176 0.56 -0.53 -8.25
C TRP A 176 0.59 0.88 -8.86
N THR A 177 1.39 1.10 -9.91
CA THR A 177 1.59 2.43 -10.53
C THR A 177 0.95 2.59 -11.91
N GLY A 178 0.68 1.47 -12.60
CA GLY A 178 0.28 1.49 -14.00
C GLY A 178 -1.15 1.98 -14.23
N THR A 179 -1.32 2.67 -15.36
CA THR A 179 -2.62 3.10 -15.89
C THR A 179 -2.71 2.80 -17.39
N ASN A 180 -2.11 1.70 -17.85
CA ASN A 180 -2.01 1.37 -19.27
C ASN A 180 -3.26 0.61 -19.75
N PRO A 181 -4.16 1.24 -20.52
CA PRO A 181 -5.38 0.61 -20.99
C PRO A 181 -5.14 -0.40 -22.12
N THR A 182 -3.91 -0.48 -22.63
CA THR A 182 -3.52 -1.34 -23.76
C THR A 182 -2.47 -2.35 -23.29
N PRO A 183 -2.64 -3.65 -23.61
CA PRO A 183 -1.68 -4.65 -23.16
C PRO A 183 -0.37 -4.48 -23.93
N GLN A 184 0.75 -4.45 -23.22
CA GLN A 184 2.08 -4.23 -23.80
C GLN A 184 2.78 -5.56 -24.05
N PRO A 185 3.53 -5.69 -25.16
CA PRO A 185 4.38 -6.84 -25.37
C PRO A 185 5.47 -6.89 -24.29
N VAL A 186 5.71 -8.09 -23.77
CA VAL A 186 6.81 -8.37 -22.84
C VAL A 186 7.55 -9.64 -23.28
N ASP A 187 8.71 -9.87 -22.70
CA ASP A 187 9.49 -11.09 -22.94
C ASP A 187 8.68 -12.37 -22.68
N GLY A 188 9.04 -13.46 -23.37
CA GLY A 188 8.24 -14.69 -23.38
C GLY A 188 6.99 -14.65 -24.25
N GLY A 189 6.82 -13.61 -25.09
CA GLY A 189 5.75 -13.51 -26.09
C GLY A 189 4.37 -13.14 -25.51
N LEU A 190 4.31 -12.70 -24.25
CA LEU A 190 3.08 -12.29 -23.59
C LEU A 190 2.70 -10.85 -23.95
N LYS A 191 1.41 -10.54 -23.78
CA LYS A 191 0.90 -9.17 -23.82
C LYS A 191 0.14 -8.88 -22.52
N LEU A 192 0.65 -7.97 -21.70
CA LEU A 192 0.16 -7.75 -20.34
C LEU A 192 -0.37 -6.33 -20.16
N TYR A 193 -1.51 -6.21 -19.47
CA TYR A 193 -2.02 -4.92 -18.98
C TYR A 193 -1.29 -4.49 -17.69
N PHE A 194 -1.08 -3.20 -17.49
CA PHE A 194 -0.47 -2.66 -16.26
C PHE A 194 -1.39 -1.58 -15.68
N ASN A 195 -2.28 -1.97 -14.75
CA ASN A 195 -3.39 -1.15 -14.25
C ASN A 195 -3.41 -1.03 -12.73
N GLY A 196 -2.29 -1.24 -12.05
CA GLY A 196 -2.24 -1.30 -10.60
C GLY A 196 -2.73 -0.03 -9.89
N ARG A 197 -2.47 1.16 -10.44
CA ARG A 197 -2.98 2.42 -9.87
C ARG A 197 -4.51 2.53 -10.01
N LEU A 198 -5.06 2.02 -11.12
CA LEU A 198 -6.51 1.93 -11.33
C LEU A 198 -7.15 0.90 -10.39
N ASN A 199 -6.47 -0.21 -10.12
CA ASN A 199 -6.90 -1.24 -9.17
C ASN A 199 -6.99 -0.67 -7.74
N ALA A 200 -5.96 0.06 -7.29
CA ALA A 200 -5.96 0.75 -6.00
C ALA A 200 -7.09 1.79 -5.90
N ARG A 201 -7.31 2.58 -6.95
CA ARG A 201 -8.42 3.55 -7.04
C ARG A 201 -9.77 2.87 -6.86
N ALA A 202 -10.04 1.84 -7.65
CA ALA A 202 -11.32 1.13 -7.64
C ALA A 202 -11.59 0.46 -6.29
N MET A 203 -10.56 -0.09 -5.63
CA MET A 203 -10.67 -0.61 -4.27
C MET A 203 -11.12 0.48 -3.29
N LEU A 204 -10.44 1.63 -3.27
CA LEU A 204 -10.76 2.74 -2.38
C LEU A 204 -12.18 3.28 -2.65
N GLU A 205 -12.52 3.52 -3.92
CA GLU A 205 -13.84 4.04 -4.29
C GLU A 205 -14.97 3.08 -3.90
N ILE A 206 -14.81 1.77 -4.10
CA ILE A 206 -15.82 0.81 -3.65
C ILE A 206 -15.95 0.77 -2.13
N LEU A 207 -14.84 0.81 -1.38
CA LEU A 207 -14.90 0.81 0.09
C LEU A 207 -15.69 2.02 0.61
N ARG A 208 -15.52 3.18 -0.02
CA ARG A 208 -16.27 4.40 0.28
C ARG A 208 -17.72 4.29 -0.16
N ARG A 209 -17.96 3.89 -1.41
CA ARG A 209 -19.30 3.83 -2.00
C ARG A 209 -20.18 2.81 -1.31
N ASP A 210 -19.72 1.56 -1.24
CA ASP A 210 -20.57 0.41 -0.96
C ASP A 210 -20.43 -0.12 0.48
N TYR A 211 -19.35 0.22 1.20
CA TYR A 211 -19.01 -0.41 2.48
C TYR A 211 -18.93 0.53 3.69
N GLY A 212 -19.04 1.84 3.47
CA GLY A 212 -19.13 2.86 4.53
C GLY A 212 -17.77 3.34 5.06
N LEU A 213 -16.73 3.33 4.23
CA LEU A 213 -15.52 4.12 4.50
C LEU A 213 -15.85 5.60 4.31
N ASP A 214 -16.32 6.24 5.38
CA ASP A 214 -16.92 7.58 5.32
C ASP A 214 -16.01 8.64 5.93
N ASP A 215 -15.57 9.60 5.12
CA ASP A 215 -14.70 10.71 5.54
C ASP A 215 -15.40 11.71 6.48
N ARG A 216 -16.74 11.70 6.51
CA ARG A 216 -17.56 12.54 7.39
C ARG A 216 -17.55 12.06 8.84
N ASP A 217 -17.28 10.76 9.06
CA ASP A 217 -17.20 10.19 10.41
C ASP A 217 -15.90 10.66 11.07
N PRO A 218 -15.94 11.51 12.12
CA PRO A 218 -14.73 12.04 12.75
C PRO A 218 -13.93 10.95 13.47
N ALA A 219 -14.52 9.78 13.73
CA ALA A 219 -13.85 8.64 14.34
C ALA A 219 -13.15 7.73 13.31
N VAL A 220 -13.37 7.94 12.01
CA VAL A 220 -12.71 7.09 11.00
C VAL A 220 -11.20 7.28 11.05
N LYS A 221 -10.46 6.17 11.11
CA LYS A 221 -9.00 6.14 10.96
C LYS A 221 -8.67 5.13 9.86
N VAL A 222 -7.77 5.48 8.96
CA VAL A 222 -7.38 4.61 7.84
C VAL A 222 -5.89 4.35 7.89
N ILE A 223 -5.54 3.06 7.86
CA ILE A 223 -4.20 2.55 7.69
C ILE A 223 -4.12 1.98 6.27
N TRP A 224 -3.36 2.65 5.41
CA TRP A 224 -3.02 2.13 4.09
C TRP A 224 -1.64 1.50 4.16
N THR A 225 -1.56 0.20 3.89
CA THR A 225 -0.36 -0.61 4.14
C THR A 225 -0.09 -1.58 3.00
N GLY A 226 1.14 -2.05 2.91
CA GLY A 226 1.51 -3.12 1.98
C GLY A 226 2.96 -3.52 2.14
N GLU A 227 3.30 -4.68 1.59
CA GLU A 227 4.65 -5.28 1.67
C GLU A 227 5.29 -5.45 0.28
N SER A 228 6.59 -5.22 0.18
CA SER A 228 7.39 -5.41 -1.03
C SER A 228 6.83 -4.52 -2.18
N ALA A 229 6.43 -5.11 -3.31
CA ALA A 229 5.70 -4.40 -4.37
C ALA A 229 4.44 -3.68 -3.87
N GLY A 230 3.77 -4.22 -2.85
CA GLY A 230 2.64 -3.59 -2.17
C GLY A 230 3.07 -2.44 -1.25
N GLY A 231 4.28 -2.49 -0.68
CA GLY A 231 4.86 -1.36 0.06
C GLY A 231 5.11 -0.17 -0.85
N GLN A 232 5.62 -0.41 -2.06
CA GLN A 232 5.69 0.62 -3.11
C GLN A 232 4.30 1.07 -3.55
N GLY A 233 3.38 0.13 -3.71
CA GLY A 233 1.99 0.47 -4.05
C GLY A 233 1.31 1.33 -3.01
N THR A 234 1.60 1.13 -1.74
CA THR A 234 1.13 1.97 -0.64
C THR A 234 1.64 3.40 -0.74
N GLN A 235 2.94 3.57 -1.01
CA GLN A 235 3.54 4.88 -1.20
C GLN A 235 2.92 5.62 -2.39
N ASN A 236 2.87 4.92 -3.53
CA ASN A 236 2.47 5.49 -4.82
C ASN A 236 0.97 5.76 -4.94
N ASN A 237 0.15 5.24 -4.01
CA ASN A 237 -1.29 5.47 -3.99
C ASN A 237 -1.76 6.26 -2.75
N ALA A 238 -0.86 6.70 -1.88
CA ALA A 238 -1.19 7.53 -0.71
C ALA A 238 -1.87 8.85 -1.11
N ASP A 239 -1.55 9.37 -2.29
CA ASP A 239 -2.13 10.58 -2.86
C ASP A 239 -3.62 10.39 -3.24
N GLN A 240 -3.99 9.19 -3.71
CA GLN A 240 -5.38 8.83 -3.98
C GLN A 240 -6.20 8.80 -2.69
N LEU A 241 -5.63 8.23 -1.61
CA LEU A 241 -6.26 8.23 -0.29
C LEU A 241 -6.42 9.66 0.27
N ALA A 242 -5.36 10.46 0.22
CA ALA A 242 -5.36 11.85 0.70
C ALA A 242 -6.41 12.73 0.03
N ARG A 243 -6.61 12.54 -1.28
CA ARG A 243 -7.63 13.28 -2.06
C ARG A 243 -9.03 12.73 -1.86
N ALA A 244 -9.19 11.43 -1.67
CA ALA A 244 -10.48 10.82 -1.36
C ALA A 244 -10.97 11.16 0.05
N MET A 245 -10.07 11.39 1.01
CA MET A 245 -10.42 11.60 2.42
C MET A 245 -9.82 12.89 3.00
N PRO A 246 -10.19 14.08 2.47
CA PRO A 246 -9.60 15.35 2.88
C PRO A 246 -9.85 15.71 4.35
N THR A 247 -10.98 15.29 4.93
CA THR A 247 -11.33 15.58 6.33
C THR A 247 -10.51 14.72 7.29
N ALA A 248 -10.34 13.43 6.98
CA ALA A 248 -9.47 12.54 7.72
C ALA A 248 -8.00 12.94 7.59
N ARG A 249 -7.58 13.39 6.40
CA ARG A 249 -6.25 13.97 6.18
C ARG A 249 -6.00 15.18 7.08
N ALA A 250 -6.89 16.17 7.05
CA ALA A 250 -6.77 17.38 7.87
C ALA A 250 -6.73 17.05 9.36
N GLY A 251 -7.50 16.03 9.78
CA GLY A 251 -7.50 15.50 11.14
C GLY A 251 -6.35 14.55 11.50
N GLN A 252 -5.36 14.33 10.62
CA GLN A 252 -4.22 13.42 10.85
C GLN A 252 -4.64 11.94 11.12
N ARG A 253 -5.74 11.50 10.51
CA ARG A 253 -6.35 10.17 10.67
C ARG A 253 -6.02 9.19 9.54
N LEU A 254 -5.14 9.57 8.62
CA LEU A 254 -4.66 8.74 7.51
C LEU A 254 -3.19 8.37 7.76
N TRP A 255 -2.92 7.08 7.90
CA TRP A 255 -1.60 6.54 8.19
C TRP A 255 -1.13 5.66 7.03
N ILE A 256 0.09 5.87 6.60
CA ILE A 256 0.74 5.14 5.51
C ILE A 256 1.83 4.26 6.12
N ILE A 257 1.79 2.97 5.82
CA ILE A 257 2.81 2.01 6.26
C ILE A 257 3.40 1.33 5.04
N ALA A 258 4.61 1.71 4.70
CA ALA A 258 5.34 1.16 3.57
C ALA A 258 6.34 0.11 4.07
N ASN A 259 6.00 -1.17 3.89
CA ASN A 259 6.81 -2.29 4.36
C ASN A 259 7.61 -2.93 3.21
N ALA A 260 8.90 -3.18 3.41
CA ALA A 260 9.86 -3.60 2.38
C ALA A 260 9.72 -2.82 1.05
N GLY A 261 9.26 -1.57 1.13
CA GLY A 261 8.85 -0.76 -0.01
C GLY A 261 9.88 0.29 -0.44
N TRP A 262 10.96 0.47 0.32
CA TRP A 262 12.00 1.45 -0.02
C TRP A 262 13.12 0.83 -0.84
N MET A 263 13.47 1.48 -1.96
CA MET A 263 14.64 1.16 -2.78
C MET A 263 15.40 2.44 -3.14
N PRO A 264 16.74 2.43 -3.12
CA PRO A 264 17.53 3.57 -3.56
C PRO A 264 17.65 3.50 -5.09
N LEU A 265 16.70 4.10 -5.81
CA LEU A 265 16.59 4.04 -7.29
C LEU A 265 17.70 4.82 -8.05
N ASN A 266 18.84 5.03 -7.40
CA ASN A 266 20.03 5.72 -7.88
C ASN A 266 21.29 4.84 -7.78
N TRP A 267 21.14 3.52 -7.61
CA TRP A 267 22.23 2.57 -7.67
C TRP A 267 22.82 2.50 -9.09
N ASN A 268 24.15 2.57 -9.19
CA ASN A 268 24.87 2.69 -10.46
C ASN A 268 26.13 1.81 -10.57
N ASN A 269 26.28 0.81 -9.69
CA ASN A 269 27.42 -0.10 -9.77
C ASN A 269 27.33 -0.96 -11.04
N PRO A 270 28.30 -0.86 -11.98
CA PRO A 270 28.20 -1.50 -13.29
C PRO A 270 28.30 -3.02 -13.26
N ASN A 271 28.80 -3.60 -12.16
CA ASN A 271 28.92 -5.05 -12.01
C ASN A 271 27.70 -5.69 -11.34
N TYR A 272 26.85 -4.89 -10.71
CA TYR A 272 25.74 -5.34 -9.87
C TYR A 272 24.46 -4.60 -10.25
N THR A 273 24.07 -4.69 -11.52
CA THR A 273 22.90 -3.99 -12.06
C THR A 273 21.61 -4.76 -11.85
N GLN A 274 20.49 -4.05 -11.83
CA GLN A 274 19.15 -4.61 -11.74
C GLN A 274 18.92 -5.69 -12.80
N GLY A 275 18.61 -6.92 -12.38
CA GLY A 275 18.37 -8.06 -13.26
C GLY A 275 19.58 -8.52 -14.09
N GLY A 276 20.79 -8.05 -13.78
CA GLY A 276 22.03 -8.44 -14.47
C GLY A 276 22.16 -7.94 -15.91
N LYS A 277 21.44 -6.86 -16.28
CA LYS A 277 21.36 -6.37 -17.67
C LYS A 277 22.45 -5.38 -18.06
N GLY A 278 23.27 -4.91 -17.12
CA GLY A 278 24.28 -3.88 -17.37
C GLY A 278 23.73 -2.44 -17.41
N ASP A 279 22.43 -2.27 -17.20
CA ASP A 279 21.79 -0.95 -17.10
C ASP A 279 21.71 -0.50 -15.63
N PRO A 280 22.05 0.76 -15.29
CA PRO A 280 21.86 1.29 -13.95
C PRO A 280 20.38 1.54 -13.64
N ASP A 281 20.01 1.56 -12.36
CA ASP A 281 18.60 1.65 -11.90
C ASP A 281 17.81 2.82 -12.51
N PRO A 282 18.38 4.04 -12.68
CA PRO A 282 17.66 5.14 -13.34
C PRO A 282 17.23 4.81 -14.77
N VAL A 283 18.01 4.02 -15.50
CA VAL A 283 17.68 3.62 -16.87
C VAL A 283 16.56 2.58 -16.86
N VAL A 284 16.62 1.62 -15.95
CA VAL A 284 15.59 0.58 -15.82
C VAL A 284 14.26 1.20 -15.41
N THR A 285 14.26 2.06 -14.40
CA THR A 285 13.04 2.70 -13.88
C THR A 285 12.36 3.63 -14.90
N GLU A 286 13.11 4.29 -15.79
CA GLU A 286 12.54 5.03 -16.93
C GLU A 286 11.86 4.11 -17.97
N ARG A 287 12.42 2.91 -18.21
CA ARG A 287 11.76 1.91 -19.05
C ARG A 287 10.46 1.42 -18.40
N LEU A 288 10.46 1.19 -17.08
CA LEU A 288 9.26 0.80 -16.34
C LEU A 288 8.18 1.89 -16.36
N LEU A 289 8.58 3.17 -16.21
CA LEU A 289 7.67 4.32 -16.31
C LEU A 289 6.91 4.28 -17.65
N THR A 290 7.61 3.98 -18.75
CA THR A 290 7.01 3.87 -20.08
C THR A 290 6.14 2.61 -20.21
N LEU A 291 6.67 1.44 -19.85
CA LEU A 291 5.98 0.14 -19.97
C LEU A 291 4.63 0.14 -19.23
N TYR A 292 4.65 0.58 -17.98
CA TYR A 292 3.46 0.59 -17.14
C TYR A 292 2.53 1.76 -17.46
N ARG A 293 3.01 2.75 -18.24
CA ARG A 293 2.43 4.09 -18.28
C ARG A 293 2.19 4.55 -16.83
N ALA A 294 3.23 4.45 -16.00
CA ALA A 294 3.10 4.70 -14.58
C ALA A 294 2.71 6.16 -14.32
N GLU A 295 1.81 6.37 -13.36
CA GLU A 295 1.38 7.70 -12.95
C GLU A 295 1.71 7.93 -11.48
N PHE A 296 2.31 9.09 -11.21
CA PHE A 296 2.70 9.52 -9.87
C PHE A 296 2.04 10.83 -9.49
N SER A 297 1.95 11.07 -8.19
CA SER A 297 1.36 12.29 -7.64
C SER A 297 2.10 13.55 -8.15
N PRO A 298 1.39 14.67 -8.37
CA PRO A 298 2.02 15.96 -8.66
C PRO A 298 3.07 16.36 -7.61
N GLU A 299 2.82 16.05 -6.34
CA GLU A 299 3.72 16.29 -5.21
C GLU A 299 5.06 15.58 -5.42
N CYS A 300 5.03 14.29 -5.76
CA CYS A 300 6.25 13.54 -5.99
C CYS A 300 7.01 14.03 -7.23
N ARG A 301 6.30 14.28 -8.34
CA ARG A 301 6.94 14.76 -9.57
C ARG A 301 7.63 16.10 -9.37
N ALA A 302 7.01 17.03 -8.64
CA ALA A 302 7.60 18.31 -8.31
C ALA A 302 8.85 18.16 -7.42
N LEU A 303 8.80 17.28 -6.41
CA LEU A 303 9.93 17.00 -5.53
C LEU A 303 11.09 16.30 -6.26
N ALA A 304 10.80 15.36 -7.16
CA ALA A 304 11.79 14.72 -8.01
C ALA A 304 12.48 15.74 -8.92
N GLN A 305 11.70 16.58 -9.61
CA GLN A 305 12.21 17.64 -10.46
C GLN A 305 13.09 18.63 -9.68
N ALA A 306 12.65 19.06 -8.49
CA ALA A 306 13.42 19.96 -7.62
C ALA A 306 14.75 19.33 -7.16
N ALA A 307 14.82 18.01 -7.07
CA ALA A 307 16.03 17.26 -6.74
C ALA A 307 16.89 16.91 -7.97
N GLY A 308 16.54 17.40 -9.16
CA GLY A 308 17.22 17.05 -10.41
C GLY A 308 17.09 15.57 -10.80
N ARG A 309 16.05 14.89 -10.29
CA ARG A 309 15.74 13.49 -10.57
C ARG A 309 14.58 13.38 -11.56
N PRO A 310 14.54 12.33 -12.39
CA PRO A 310 13.45 12.15 -13.34
C PRO A 310 12.18 11.64 -12.62
N ALA A 311 11.05 11.63 -13.32
CA ALA A 311 9.76 11.23 -12.74
C ALA A 311 9.75 9.75 -12.28
N SER A 312 10.55 8.88 -12.89
CA SER A 312 10.70 7.48 -12.44
C SER A 312 11.29 7.36 -11.04
N ALA A 313 11.97 8.39 -10.51
CA ALA A 313 12.40 8.42 -9.11
C ALA A 313 11.21 8.50 -8.11
N CYS A 314 9.97 8.57 -8.60
CA CYS A 314 8.77 8.42 -7.79
C CYS A 314 8.34 6.98 -7.57
N PHE A 315 8.93 5.97 -8.22
CA PHE A 315 8.59 4.57 -7.93
C PHE A 315 8.85 4.21 -6.45
N ALA A 316 9.94 4.72 -5.89
CA ALA A 316 10.38 4.53 -4.51
C ALA A 316 11.44 5.59 -4.13
N GLY A 317 11.92 5.55 -2.88
CA GLY A 317 13.06 6.37 -2.43
C GLY A 317 12.67 7.78 -1.98
N LEU A 318 13.66 8.69 -1.98
CA LEU A 318 13.49 10.04 -1.40
C LEU A 318 12.28 10.83 -1.93
N PRO A 319 12.07 11.00 -3.26
CA PRO A 319 10.96 11.83 -3.74
C PRO A 319 9.58 11.25 -3.39
N ALA A 320 9.43 9.92 -3.55
CA ALA A 320 8.19 9.21 -3.24
C ALA A 320 7.78 9.42 -1.79
N MET A 321 8.73 9.28 -0.88
CA MET A 321 8.46 9.32 0.56
C MET A 321 8.31 10.75 1.06
N ALA A 322 9.14 11.68 0.56
CA ALA A 322 8.99 13.10 0.83
C ALA A 322 7.62 13.64 0.39
N ALA A 323 7.08 13.15 -0.73
CA ALA A 323 5.74 13.53 -1.20
C ALA A 323 4.63 13.16 -0.22
N ILE A 324 4.82 12.11 0.58
CA ILE A 324 3.82 11.61 1.52
C ILE A 324 3.86 12.42 2.83
N HIS A 325 5.04 12.50 3.46
CA HIS A 325 5.13 12.99 4.84
C HIS A 325 5.35 14.50 4.96
N ARG A 326 5.99 15.14 3.98
CA ARG A 326 6.30 16.58 4.07
C ARG A 326 4.98 17.36 4.22
N PRO A 327 4.97 18.44 5.01
CA PRO A 327 3.78 19.27 5.16
C PRO A 327 3.40 19.89 3.80
N LEU A 328 2.12 20.26 3.67
CA LEU A 328 1.57 20.94 2.51
C LEU A 328 2.40 22.17 2.08
N SER A 329 2.87 22.96 3.05
CA SER A 329 3.72 24.15 2.83
C SER A 329 5.10 23.83 2.22
N LYS A 330 5.48 22.56 2.18
CA LYS A 330 6.73 22.05 1.59
C LYS A 330 6.45 21.13 0.38
N GLY A 331 5.24 21.16 -0.17
CA GLY A 331 4.86 20.43 -1.38
C GLY A 331 4.57 18.95 -1.18
N GLY A 332 4.38 18.48 0.06
CA GLY A 332 3.97 17.11 0.35
C GLY A 332 2.50 16.97 0.76
N LEU A 333 2.09 15.76 1.12
CA LEU A 333 0.71 15.45 1.51
C LEU A 333 0.45 15.64 3.01
N GLY A 334 1.47 15.77 3.84
CA GLY A 334 1.34 15.93 5.30
C GLY A 334 0.71 14.73 5.99
N LEU A 335 0.92 13.52 5.47
CA LEU A 335 0.42 12.27 6.03
C LEU A 335 1.41 11.69 7.03
N ARG A 336 0.92 10.89 7.98
CA ARG A 336 1.79 10.08 8.84
C ARG A 336 2.31 8.90 8.04
N LEU A 337 3.63 8.72 8.05
CA LEU A 337 4.32 7.67 7.31
C LEU A 337 5.25 6.89 8.25
N LEU A 338 5.08 5.57 8.24
CA LEU A 338 6.04 4.60 8.76
C LEU A 338 6.69 3.87 7.58
N ALA A 339 8.01 3.97 7.47
CA ALA A 339 8.79 3.15 6.55
C ALA A 339 9.49 2.03 7.32
N ALA A 340 9.27 0.79 6.89
CA ALA A 340 9.90 -0.39 7.43
C ALA A 340 10.62 -1.14 6.30
N THR A 341 11.94 -0.99 6.21
CA THR A 341 12.76 -1.66 5.19
C THR A 341 14.10 -2.03 5.79
N ASN A 342 14.62 -3.20 5.40
CA ASN A 342 15.98 -3.61 5.71
C ASN A 342 16.98 -2.88 4.79
N ARG A 343 18.09 -2.34 5.33
CA ARG A 343 19.18 -1.74 4.55
C ARG A 343 19.76 -2.71 3.52
N ARG A 344 19.83 -4.00 3.84
CA ARG A 344 20.24 -5.09 2.94
C ARG A 344 19.07 -6.01 2.62
N ASP A 345 17.96 -5.42 2.19
CA ASP A 345 16.81 -6.19 1.77
C ASP A 345 17.23 -7.32 0.81
N PRO A 346 16.95 -8.60 1.16
CA PRO A 346 17.47 -9.75 0.42
C PRO A 346 16.86 -9.85 -0.98
N VAL A 347 15.65 -9.35 -1.20
CA VAL A 347 15.01 -9.35 -2.52
C VAL A 347 15.69 -8.33 -3.40
N TYR A 348 15.92 -7.12 -2.90
CA TYR A 348 16.58 -6.07 -3.69
C TYR A 348 18.05 -6.36 -3.94
N THR A 349 18.80 -6.76 -2.92
CA THR A 349 20.23 -7.12 -3.08
C THR A 349 20.40 -8.32 -4.01
N SER A 350 19.58 -9.36 -3.90
CA SER A 350 19.66 -10.50 -4.81
C SER A 350 19.30 -10.15 -6.26
N HIS A 351 18.36 -9.22 -6.46
CA HIS A 351 18.00 -8.74 -7.79
C HIS A 351 19.13 -7.95 -8.48
N HIS A 352 20.11 -7.45 -7.70
CA HIS A 352 21.34 -6.82 -8.19
C HIS A 352 22.55 -7.80 -8.22
N GLY A 353 22.34 -9.08 -7.92
CA GLY A 353 23.42 -10.07 -7.86
C GLY A 353 24.32 -9.96 -6.62
N LEU A 354 23.91 -9.19 -5.61
CA LEU A 354 24.64 -9.00 -4.34
C LEU A 354 24.34 -10.18 -3.38
N THR A 355 24.67 -11.41 -3.78
CA THR A 355 24.29 -12.64 -3.05
C THR A 355 25.45 -13.46 -2.49
N ASN A 356 26.66 -13.34 -3.05
CA ASN A 356 27.85 -14.07 -2.61
C ASN A 356 28.77 -13.17 -1.77
N MET A 357 29.44 -13.69 -0.74
CA MET A 357 30.28 -12.87 0.18
C MET A 357 31.76 -12.83 -0.26
N SER A 358 32.00 -12.81 -1.57
CA SER A 358 33.36 -12.68 -2.13
C SER A 358 33.95 -11.30 -1.80
N ALA A 359 35.27 -11.12 -1.87
CA ALA A 359 35.89 -9.81 -1.60
C ALA A 359 35.31 -8.69 -2.49
N GLN A 360 35.03 -8.99 -3.77
CA GLN A 360 34.42 -8.04 -4.71
C GLN A 360 32.99 -7.67 -4.30
N THR A 361 32.17 -8.67 -3.98
CA THR A 361 30.78 -8.44 -3.58
C THR A 361 30.68 -7.83 -2.19
N ASN A 362 31.63 -8.09 -1.29
CA ASN A 362 31.69 -7.42 0.01
C ASN A 362 31.91 -5.91 -0.16
N ALA A 363 32.74 -5.48 -1.12
CA ALA A 363 32.92 -4.07 -1.43
C ALA A 363 31.63 -3.45 -2.01
N ALA A 364 30.98 -4.12 -2.96
CA ALA A 364 29.72 -3.64 -3.52
C ALA A 364 28.56 -3.64 -2.50
N MET A 365 28.52 -4.63 -1.61
CA MET A 365 27.55 -4.69 -0.52
C MET A 365 27.78 -3.55 0.49
N GLN A 366 29.03 -3.17 0.75
CA GLN A 366 29.33 -2.00 1.58
C GLN A 366 28.86 -0.71 0.89
N GLU A 367 29.10 -0.58 -0.41
CA GLU A 367 28.62 0.56 -1.20
C GLU A 367 27.08 0.68 -1.16
N TRP A 368 26.36 -0.44 -1.31
CA TRP A 368 24.90 -0.52 -1.19
C TRP A 368 24.44 -0.08 0.20
N ASP A 369 25.10 -0.58 1.23
CA ASP A 369 24.76 -0.30 2.61
C ASP A 369 24.96 1.18 2.97
N ASP A 370 26.04 1.79 2.46
CA ASP A 370 26.31 3.22 2.61
C ASP A 370 25.28 4.08 1.86
N LEU A 371 24.83 3.62 0.68
CA LEU A 371 23.78 4.28 -0.09
C LEU A 371 22.44 4.25 0.66
N MET A 372 22.03 3.09 1.16
CA MET A 372 20.81 2.97 1.94
C MET A 372 20.85 3.80 3.21
N ALA A 373 21.97 3.83 3.92
CA ALA A 373 22.11 4.69 5.10
C ALA A 373 21.99 6.18 4.76
N ARG A 374 22.53 6.63 3.62
CA ARG A 374 22.35 8.00 3.12
C ARG A 374 20.87 8.30 2.84
N GLU A 375 20.21 7.46 2.04
CA GLU A 375 18.80 7.64 1.68
C GLU A 375 17.90 7.63 2.94
N MET A 376 18.18 6.74 3.90
CA MET A 376 17.46 6.73 5.17
C MET A 376 17.66 8.03 5.97
N ARG A 377 18.90 8.54 6.10
CA ARG A 377 19.15 9.82 6.79
C ARG A 377 18.46 10.99 6.09
N ASP A 378 18.52 11.03 4.77
CA ASP A 378 18.06 12.18 3.98
C ASP A 378 16.54 12.18 3.74
N SER A 379 15.88 11.06 4.01
CA SER A 379 14.44 10.86 3.81
C SER A 379 13.54 11.81 4.61
N GLY A 380 14.01 12.25 5.78
CA GLY A 380 13.17 12.93 6.76
C GLY A 380 12.00 12.09 7.27
N VAL A 381 11.98 10.77 7.03
CA VAL A 381 10.97 9.86 7.60
C VAL A 381 11.49 9.24 8.89
N ARG A 382 10.54 8.79 9.71
CA ARG A 382 10.84 7.93 10.85
C ARG A 382 11.01 6.50 10.33
N TRP A 383 12.16 5.93 10.62
CA TRP A 383 12.48 4.57 10.26
C TRP A 383 12.24 3.64 11.44
N LEU A 384 11.70 2.48 11.13
CA LEU A 384 11.64 1.39 12.09
C LEU A 384 13.02 0.75 12.36
N PHE A 385 13.92 0.89 11.39
CA PHE A 385 15.33 0.52 11.47
C PHE A 385 16.17 1.72 11.01
N ALA A 386 16.93 2.32 11.93
CA ALA A 386 17.69 3.53 11.71
C ALA A 386 18.95 3.30 10.84
N PRO A 387 19.48 4.37 10.22
CA PRO A 387 20.74 4.32 9.47
C PRO A 387 21.96 3.81 10.26
N SER A 388 21.88 3.77 11.60
CA SER A 388 22.92 3.28 12.50
C SER A 388 22.85 1.77 12.77
N ASP A 389 21.77 1.11 12.38
CA ASP A 389 21.49 -0.26 12.82
C ASP A 389 22.36 -1.28 12.05
N ASP A 390 22.65 -2.41 12.72
CA ASP A 390 23.49 -3.45 12.15
C ASP A 390 22.88 -4.00 10.85
N PRO A 391 23.60 -3.92 9.72
CA PRO A 391 23.06 -4.30 8.41
C PRO A 391 22.86 -5.82 8.25
N ARG A 392 23.27 -6.64 9.21
CA ARG A 392 23.05 -8.10 9.25
C ARG A 392 21.70 -8.50 9.84
N VAL A 393 20.95 -7.54 10.37
CA VAL A 393 19.65 -7.77 10.99
C VAL A 393 18.63 -8.10 9.89
N GLY A 394 18.49 -9.39 9.59
CA GLY A 394 17.28 -9.98 8.99
C GLY A 394 17.30 -10.31 7.50
N SER A 395 18.18 -11.21 7.07
CA SER A 395 18.25 -11.66 5.68
C SER A 395 17.13 -12.62 5.23
N ASN A 396 16.48 -13.39 6.11
CA ASN A 396 15.41 -14.32 5.71
C ASN A 396 14.22 -14.40 6.69
N LYS A 397 14.36 -13.85 7.90
CA LYS A 397 13.30 -13.88 8.92
C LYS A 397 12.46 -12.60 8.94
N LEU A 398 13.00 -11.44 8.50
CA LEU A 398 12.26 -10.17 8.55
C LEU A 398 11.13 -10.07 7.53
N HIS A 399 11.31 -10.51 6.28
CA HIS A 399 10.19 -10.60 5.31
C HIS A 399 9.00 -11.39 5.91
N GLY A 400 9.25 -12.54 6.54
CA GLY A 400 8.22 -13.31 7.23
C GLY A 400 7.73 -12.74 8.57
N LEU A 401 8.45 -11.81 9.20
CA LEU A 401 8.04 -11.10 10.43
C LEU A 401 7.22 -9.85 10.09
N TYR A 402 7.45 -9.27 8.93
CA TYR A 402 6.70 -8.19 8.31
C TYR A 402 5.34 -8.67 7.77
N ASP A 403 5.31 -9.80 7.07
CA ASP A 403 4.09 -10.51 6.65
C ASP A 403 3.20 -10.91 7.86
N ARG A 404 3.82 -11.05 9.04
CA ARG A 404 3.16 -11.46 10.30
C ARG A 404 3.09 -10.36 11.34
N TRP A 405 3.57 -9.15 11.07
CA TRP A 405 3.70 -8.06 12.04
C TRP A 405 4.21 -8.49 13.42
N LYS A 406 5.05 -9.54 13.47
CA LYS A 406 5.65 -10.07 14.71
C LYS A 406 6.95 -9.34 15.01
N VAL A 407 6.98 -8.02 14.82
CA VAL A 407 8.22 -7.28 15.01
C VAL A 407 8.39 -7.04 16.52
N PRO A 408 9.46 -7.56 17.15
CA PRO A 408 9.62 -7.51 18.60
C PRO A 408 10.20 -6.14 19.01
N PHE A 409 9.33 -5.18 19.30
CA PHE A 409 9.76 -3.90 19.87
C PHE A 409 9.55 -3.86 21.38
N LYS A 410 10.57 -3.44 22.13
CA LYS A 410 10.48 -3.11 23.56
C LYS A 410 10.61 -1.61 23.74
N SER A 411 9.87 -1.04 24.70
CA SER A 411 10.30 0.19 25.35
C SER A 411 11.49 -0.12 26.26
N TYR A 412 12.64 0.51 26.02
CA TYR A 412 13.82 0.40 26.86
C TYR A 412 13.47 0.74 28.30
N ASN A 413 13.55 -0.27 29.18
CA ASN A 413 13.41 -0.12 30.62
C ASN A 413 14.76 -0.46 31.27
N PRO A 414 15.46 0.52 31.87
CA PRO A 414 16.76 0.29 32.50
C PRO A 414 16.71 -0.69 33.68
N ALA A 415 15.52 -1.03 34.20
CA ALA A 415 15.34 -2.00 35.28
C ALA A 415 15.22 -3.47 34.80
N ASN A 416 14.97 -3.72 33.50
CA ASN A 416 14.81 -5.06 32.92
C ASN A 416 15.55 -5.15 31.57
N ASP A 417 16.88 -5.10 31.59
CA ASP A 417 17.77 -4.98 30.41
C ASP A 417 18.06 -6.31 29.67
N VAL A 418 17.30 -7.37 29.95
CA VAL A 418 17.55 -8.72 29.42
C VAL A 418 16.82 -8.92 28.08
N CYS A 419 17.54 -9.29 27.02
CA CYS A 419 17.04 -9.56 25.65
C CYS A 419 16.68 -11.06 25.50
N ASP A 420 16.03 -11.61 26.52
CA ASP A 420 15.86 -13.07 26.66
C ASP A 420 14.40 -13.44 26.98
N ASP A 421 13.54 -12.47 27.31
CA ASP A 421 12.12 -12.70 27.62
C ASP A 421 11.23 -12.60 26.37
N PRO A 422 10.30 -13.54 26.15
CA PRO A 422 9.29 -13.40 25.11
C PRO A 422 8.38 -12.20 25.41
N TYR A 423 8.23 -11.32 24.43
CA TYR A 423 7.35 -10.14 24.50
C TYR A 423 5.91 -10.49 24.88
N THR A 424 5.27 -9.60 25.64
CA THR A 424 3.82 -9.64 25.82
C THR A 424 3.14 -8.89 24.67
N ALA A 425 1.93 -9.33 24.28
CA ALA A 425 1.13 -8.64 23.27
C ALA A 425 0.82 -7.17 23.66
N THR A 426 0.85 -6.85 24.95
CA THR A 426 0.56 -5.54 25.53
C THR A 426 1.66 -4.51 25.24
N ASP A 427 2.94 -4.90 25.26
CA ASP A 427 4.05 -3.97 24.99
C ASP A 427 4.05 -3.51 23.52
N TYR A 428 3.73 -4.42 22.61
CA TYR A 428 3.59 -4.13 21.18
C TYR A 428 2.37 -3.22 20.91
N GLN A 429 1.25 -3.45 21.59
CA GLN A 429 0.07 -2.57 21.52
C GLN A 429 0.43 -1.14 21.88
N ASP A 430 1.14 -0.94 22.99
CA ASP A 430 1.50 0.39 23.48
C ASP A 430 2.44 1.11 22.53
N MET A 431 3.44 0.43 21.96
CA MET A 431 4.33 1.06 20.98
C MET A 431 3.58 1.44 19.70
N VAL A 432 2.85 0.50 19.10
CA VAL A 432 2.08 0.74 17.88
C VAL A 432 1.12 1.91 18.12
N THR A 433 0.36 1.86 19.22
CA THR A 433 -0.58 2.93 19.59
C THR A 433 0.13 4.26 19.78
N ARG A 434 1.26 4.33 20.51
CA ARG A 434 2.04 5.56 20.67
C ARG A 434 2.59 6.09 19.34
N PHE A 435 3.17 5.22 18.52
CA PHE A 435 3.70 5.59 17.20
C PHE A 435 2.60 6.19 16.31
N PHE A 436 1.39 5.66 16.45
CA PHE A 436 0.27 6.03 15.62
C PHE A 436 -0.58 7.18 16.17
N GLU A 437 -0.67 7.38 17.49
CA GLU A 437 -1.52 8.38 18.11
C GLU A 437 -0.75 9.64 18.50
N ASP A 438 0.51 9.52 18.92
CA ASP A 438 1.35 10.67 19.24
C ASP A 438 1.73 11.42 17.94
N PRO A 439 1.54 12.75 17.85
CA PRO A 439 2.04 13.55 16.73
C PRO A 439 3.58 13.70 16.74
N ALA A 440 4.24 13.44 17.87
CA ALA A 440 5.69 13.48 18.03
C ALA A 440 6.20 12.38 19.01
N PRO A 441 6.00 11.09 18.72
CA PRO A 441 6.37 10.01 19.64
C PRO A 441 7.86 10.07 19.93
N ASP A 442 8.23 10.04 21.20
CA ASP A 442 9.62 9.86 21.62
C ASP A 442 10.04 8.41 21.32
N THR A 443 10.78 8.24 20.23
CA THR A 443 11.29 6.95 19.78
C THR A 443 12.70 6.66 20.29
N SER A 444 13.32 7.56 21.06
CA SER A 444 14.69 7.38 21.58
C SER A 444 14.81 6.21 22.56
N HIS A 445 13.67 5.72 23.05
CA HIS A 445 13.53 4.59 23.95
C HIS A 445 13.03 3.31 23.28
N LEU A 446 12.76 3.29 21.97
CA LEU A 446 12.38 2.05 21.29
C LEU A 446 13.64 1.26 20.97
N LYS A 447 13.67 -0.03 21.32
CA LYS A 447 14.75 -0.94 20.94
C LYS A 447 14.16 -2.24 20.41
N VAL A 448 14.81 -2.85 19.42
CA VAL A 448 14.46 -4.17 18.87
C VAL A 448 15.38 -5.22 19.48
N CYS A 449 14.81 -6.28 20.07
CA CYS A 449 15.60 -7.44 20.51
C CYS A 449 15.77 -8.41 19.34
N PHE A 450 17.00 -8.57 18.85
CA PHE A 450 17.32 -9.47 17.74
C PHE A 450 18.51 -10.36 18.11
N SER A 451 18.28 -11.68 18.14
CA SER A 451 19.31 -12.69 18.46
C SER A 451 20.03 -12.48 19.80
N GLY A 452 19.32 -11.96 20.81
CA GLY A 452 19.90 -11.70 22.14
C GLY A 452 20.58 -10.33 22.28
N GLU A 453 20.51 -9.47 21.26
CA GLU A 453 21.04 -8.11 21.30
C GLU A 453 19.93 -7.05 21.17
N TRP A 454 20.07 -5.97 21.96
CA TRP A 454 19.24 -4.78 21.85
C TRP A 454 19.77 -3.86 20.75
N LEU A 455 18.96 -3.64 19.72
CA LEU A 455 19.23 -2.71 18.63
C LEU A 455 18.43 -1.41 18.83
N PRO A 456 18.98 -0.23 18.52
CA PRO A 456 18.28 1.05 18.59
C PRO A 456 17.02 1.14 17.72
#